data_AF-X0UDI7-F1
#
_entry.id   AF-X0UDI7-F1
#
_cell.length_a   1.000
_cell.length_b   1.000
_cell.length_c   1.000
_cell.angle_alpha   90.00
_cell.angle_beta   90.00
_cell.angle_gamma   90.00
#
_symmetry.space_group_name_H-M   'P 1'
#
loop_
_entity.id
_entity.type
_entity.pdbx_description
1 polymer ?
#
loop_
_entity_poly.entity_id
_entity_poly.type
_entity_poly.pdbx_seq_one_letter_code
_entity_poly.pdbx_strand_id
1 'polypeptide(L)'
;HLERGNPVYLLPTGDNWLPTVLGMNSAYKEANGLEPMFTNYAQSRGGPMFIECLDYIFYNNFGENVFELKGVRKLPGRQEADGPLPNGEHPSDHLPIAATFVLPNQAQRIVKKRLERTGKFVPAM
;
A
#
# COMPACT_ATOMS: atom_id res chain seq x y z
N HIS A 1 -7.14 -12.03 0.91
CA HIS A 1 -7.24 -12.62 -0.44
C HIS A 1 -8.66 -13.13 -0.59
N LEU A 2 -9.47 -12.55 -1.47
CA LEU A 2 -10.82 -13.08 -1.74
C LEU A 2 -10.73 -14.06 -2.90
N GLU A 3 -11.30 -15.25 -2.73
CA GLU A 3 -11.18 -16.33 -3.70
C GLU A 3 -11.96 -16.06 -4.99
N ARG A 4 -11.48 -16.66 -6.08
CA ARG A 4 -11.92 -16.45 -7.47
C ARG A 4 -13.37 -16.91 -7.75
N GLY A 5 -14.06 -17.45 -6.75
CA GLY A 5 -15.43 -17.97 -6.85
C GLY A 5 -16.41 -17.34 -5.86
N ASN A 6 -16.12 -16.18 -5.26
CA ASN A 6 -17.01 -15.57 -4.28
C ASN A 6 -18.34 -15.09 -4.93
N PRO A 7 -19.50 -15.70 -4.59
CA PRO A 7 -20.78 -15.46 -5.26
C PRO A 7 -21.48 -14.15 -4.82
N VAL A 8 -20.86 -13.32 -3.97
CA VAL A 8 -21.48 -12.11 -3.40
C VAL A 8 -21.10 -10.82 -4.17
N TYR A 9 -20.51 -10.92 -5.37
CA TYR A 9 -20.38 -9.76 -6.26
C TYR A 9 -21.71 -9.47 -6.97
N LEU A 10 -22.70 -9.01 -6.21
CA LEU A 10 -23.96 -8.51 -6.76
C LEU A 10 -23.68 -7.15 -7.42
N LEU A 11 -23.51 -7.15 -8.74
CA LEU A 11 -23.57 -5.90 -9.50
C LEU A 11 -25.00 -5.34 -9.42
N PRO A 12 -25.17 -4.04 -9.15
CA PRO A 12 -26.47 -3.38 -9.30
C PRO A 12 -27.03 -3.65 -10.70
N THR A 13 -28.35 -3.88 -10.81
CA THR A 13 -29.00 -4.14 -12.11
C THR A 13 -28.71 -3.00 -13.10
N GLY A 14 -28.06 -3.33 -14.21
CA GLY A 14 -27.68 -2.37 -15.26
C GLY A 14 -26.24 -1.87 -15.19
N ASP A 15 -25.45 -2.27 -14.18
CA ASP A 15 -24.04 -1.93 -14.10
C ASP A 15 -23.17 -3.04 -14.74
N ASN A 16 -22.34 -2.65 -15.71
CA ASN A 16 -21.40 -3.53 -16.40
C ASN A 16 -19.95 -3.32 -15.91
N TRP A 17 -19.74 -2.52 -14.85
CA TRP A 17 -18.40 -2.22 -14.36
C TRP A 17 -17.80 -3.44 -13.62
N LEU A 18 -16.84 -4.08 -14.26
CA LEU A 18 -16.04 -5.16 -13.69
C LEU A 18 -14.60 -4.65 -13.48
N PRO A 19 -14.13 -4.48 -12.23
CA PRO A 19 -12.77 -4.07 -11.99
C PRO A 19 -11.81 -5.17 -12.43
N THR A 20 -10.76 -4.79 -13.15
CA THR A 20 -9.59 -5.68 -13.26
C THR A 20 -8.86 -5.63 -11.93
N VAL A 21 -9.03 -6.68 -11.12
CA VAL A 21 -8.33 -6.80 -9.83
C VAL A 21 -6.91 -7.29 -10.08
N LEU A 22 -5.93 -6.44 -9.81
CA LEU A 22 -4.52 -6.81 -9.81
C LEU A 22 -4.06 -7.05 -8.37
N GLY A 23 -3.15 -8.01 -8.16
CA GLY A 23 -2.52 -8.19 -6.86
C GLY A 23 -1.76 -6.93 -6.47
N MET A 24 -1.81 -6.50 -5.21
CA MET A 24 -1.01 -5.39 -4.70
C MET A 24 -0.30 -5.83 -3.43
N ASN A 25 0.85 -5.24 -3.15
CA ASN A 25 1.64 -5.56 -1.96
C ASN A 25 1.46 -4.46 -0.91
N SER A 26 1.43 -4.84 0.37
CA SER A 26 1.50 -3.88 1.49
C SER A 26 2.94 -3.41 1.65
N ALA A 27 3.16 -2.10 1.68
CA ALA A 27 4.47 -1.52 1.91
C ALA A 27 5.08 -1.94 3.26
N TYR A 28 4.27 -2.00 4.33
CA TYR A 28 4.79 -2.36 5.66
C TYR A 28 5.16 -3.82 5.76
N LYS A 29 4.31 -4.72 5.22
CA LYS A 29 4.64 -6.15 5.16
C LYS A 29 5.88 -6.42 4.33
N GLU A 30 6.03 -5.78 3.17
CA GLU A 30 7.23 -5.95 2.35
C GLU A 30 8.49 -5.42 3.03
N ALA A 31 8.43 -4.25 3.69
CA ALA A 31 9.59 -3.67 4.37
C ALA A 31 9.98 -4.38 5.67
N ASN A 32 9.01 -4.82 6.47
CA ASN A 32 9.24 -5.34 7.83
C ASN A 32 9.02 -6.86 7.96
N GLY A 33 8.52 -7.52 6.91
CA GLY A 33 8.10 -8.92 6.92
C GLY A 33 6.69 -9.16 7.48
N LEU A 34 6.11 -8.20 8.20
CA LEU A 34 4.80 -8.26 8.85
C LEU A 34 4.09 -6.90 8.77
N GLU A 35 2.76 -6.91 8.86
CA GLU A 35 1.99 -5.68 9.03
C GLU A 35 2.24 -5.06 10.42
N PRO A 36 2.01 -3.75 10.60
CA PRO A 36 2.10 -3.10 11.90
C PRO A 36 1.22 -3.78 12.94
N MET A 37 1.63 -3.73 14.21
CA MET A 37 0.79 -4.22 15.31
C MET A 37 -0.54 -3.46 15.38
N PHE A 38 -0.51 -2.16 15.11
CA PHE A 38 -1.69 -1.33 15.01
C PHE A 38 -1.41 -0.09 14.18
N THR A 39 -2.47 0.48 13.62
CA THR A 39 -2.47 1.83 13.04
C THR A 39 -3.61 2.66 13.61
N ASN A 40 -4.62 2.03 14.22
CA ASN A 40 -5.64 2.66 15.03
C ASN A 40 -5.50 2.21 16.49
N TYR A 41 -5.62 3.15 17.43
CA TYR A 41 -5.73 2.86 18.86
C TYR A 41 -6.79 3.78 19.45
N ALA A 42 -8.06 3.41 19.34
CA ALA A 42 -9.18 4.23 19.78
C ALA A 42 -9.83 3.72 21.08
N GLN A 43 -10.38 4.65 21.86
CA GLN A 43 -11.31 4.31 22.95
C GLN A 43 -12.40 5.38 23.09
N SER A 44 -13.66 4.98 22.95
CA SER A 44 -14.81 5.83 23.26
C SER A 44 -15.08 5.88 24.77
N ARG A 45 -15.70 6.97 25.25
CA ARG A 45 -16.02 7.13 26.68
C ARG A 45 -16.92 5.99 27.17
N GLY A 46 -16.39 5.19 28.11
CA GLY A 46 -17.11 4.02 28.67
C GLY A 46 -17.20 2.82 27.73
N GLY A 47 -16.60 2.90 26.54
CA GLY A 47 -16.54 1.80 25.58
C GLY A 47 -15.28 0.95 25.73
N PRO A 48 -15.26 -0.23 25.09
CA PRO A 48 -14.04 -1.03 25.01
C PRO A 48 -12.98 -0.30 24.19
N MET A 49 -11.74 -0.65 24.49
CA MET A 49 -10.57 -0.22 23.72
C MET A 49 -10.50 -1.02 22.42
N PHE A 50 -10.20 -0.34 21.31
CA PHE A 50 -10.05 -0.95 20.00
C PHE A 50 -8.67 -0.60 19.43
N ILE A 51 -7.87 -1.62 19.13
CA ILE A 51 -6.48 -1.46 18.70
C ILE A 51 -6.20 -2.46 17.58
N GLU A 52 -6.11 -1.98 16.35
CA GLU A 52 -5.95 -2.85 15.19
C GLU A 52 -5.14 -2.17 14.08
N CYS A 53 -4.61 -2.99 13.17
CA CYS A 53 -4.01 -2.52 11.92
C CYS A 53 -5.11 -2.33 10.87
N LEU A 54 -5.46 -1.08 10.56
CA LEU A 54 -6.54 -0.74 9.64
C LEU A 54 -6.09 0.04 8.40
N ASP A 55 -4.89 0.62 8.43
CA ASP A 55 -4.40 1.52 7.40
C ASP A 55 -3.26 0.86 6.61
N TYR A 56 -3.35 0.94 5.28
CA TYR A 56 -2.43 0.26 4.38
C TYR A 56 -1.96 1.22 3.27
N ILE A 57 -0.68 1.12 2.92
CA ILE A 57 -0.16 1.65 1.66
C ILE A 57 0.07 0.47 0.74
N PHE A 58 -0.87 0.25 -0.18
CA PHE A 58 -0.73 -0.76 -1.21
C PHE A 58 0.00 -0.19 -2.43
N TYR A 59 0.92 -0.96 -2.99
CA TYR A 59 1.64 -0.60 -4.22
C TYR A 59 1.81 -1.81 -5.13
N ASN A 60 2.07 -1.55 -6.41
CA ASN A 60 2.40 -2.58 -7.39
C ASN A 60 3.91 -2.58 -7.70
N ASN A 61 4.51 -3.77 -7.68
CA ASN A 61 5.91 -3.98 -8.03
C ASN A 61 6.08 -4.82 -9.33
N PHE A 62 5.04 -4.90 -10.14
CA PHE A 62 5.02 -5.70 -11.37
C PHE A 62 4.49 -4.87 -12.55
N GLY A 63 4.67 -5.43 -13.75
CA GLY A 63 4.25 -4.81 -15.01
C GLY A 63 5.16 -3.66 -15.42
N GLU A 64 4.62 -2.67 -16.12
CA GLU A 64 5.42 -1.54 -16.60
C GLU A 64 5.60 -0.44 -15.54
N ASN A 65 4.71 -0.36 -14.54
CA ASN A 65 4.67 0.70 -13.52
C ASN A 65 5.24 0.20 -12.19
N VAL A 66 6.45 -0.35 -12.20
CA VAL A 66 7.07 -0.95 -11.01
C VAL A 66 7.56 0.13 -10.06
N PHE A 67 6.93 0.26 -8.91
CA PHE A 67 7.46 1.07 -7.82
C PHE A 67 8.45 0.23 -7.01
N GLU A 68 9.64 0.78 -6.76
CA GLU A 68 10.59 0.16 -5.85
C GLU A 68 10.44 0.78 -4.46
N LEU A 69 10.04 -0.03 -3.48
CA LEU A 69 9.95 0.41 -2.09
C LEU A 69 11.35 0.60 -1.50
N LYS A 70 11.63 1.78 -0.95
CA LYS A 70 12.90 2.08 -0.26
C LYS A 70 12.79 1.96 1.25
N GLY A 71 11.60 2.11 1.79
CA GLY A 71 11.35 1.96 3.22
C GLY A 71 10.02 2.56 3.64
N VAL A 72 9.69 2.35 4.91
CA VAL A 72 8.50 2.86 5.55
C VAL A 72 8.86 3.64 6.81
N ARG A 73 7.99 4.55 7.22
CA ARG A 73 8.11 5.21 8.52
C ARG A 73 8.02 4.15 9.63
N LYS A 74 8.94 4.19 10.60
CA LYS A 74 8.82 3.36 11.79
C LYS A 74 7.61 3.83 12.62
N LEU A 75 6.72 2.89 12.93
CA LEU A 75 5.59 3.12 13.82
C LEU A 75 5.93 2.67 15.24
N PRO A 76 5.41 3.35 16.28
CA PRO A 76 5.64 2.95 17.65
C PRO A 76 5.01 1.58 17.94
N GLY A 77 5.66 0.81 18.81
CA GLY A 77 5.05 -0.37 19.41
C GLY A 77 3.96 0.01 20.41
N ARG A 78 3.10 -0.94 20.80
CA ARG A 78 2.00 -0.67 21.75
C ARG A 78 2.47 -0.11 23.10
N GLN A 79 3.64 -0.52 23.56
CA GLN A 79 4.24 -0.03 24.82
C GLN A 79 4.77 1.41 24.69
N GLU A 80 5.04 1.88 23.48
CA GLU A 80 5.62 3.19 23.21
C GLU A 80 4.54 4.27 22.98
N ALA A 81 3.29 3.89 22.70
CA ALA A 81 2.21 4.82 22.31
C ALA A 81 1.46 5.49 23.48
N ASP A 82 1.75 5.08 24.72
CA ASP A 82 1.21 5.64 25.97
C ASP A 82 -0.31 5.92 25.97
N GLY A 83 -1.09 4.86 25.69
CA GLY A 83 -2.55 4.86 25.86
C GLY A 83 -3.34 5.01 24.55
N PRO A 84 -4.68 5.03 24.66
CA PRO A 84 -5.54 5.27 23.52
C PRO A 84 -5.30 6.67 22.96
N LEU A 85 -5.39 6.74 21.65
CA LEU A 85 -5.29 7.95 20.85
C LEU A 85 -6.71 8.46 20.51
N PRO A 86 -6.89 9.77 20.25
CA PRO A 86 -5.88 10.83 20.36
C PRO A 86 -5.47 11.11 21.82
N ASN A 87 -4.31 11.74 22.00
CA ASN A 87 -3.81 12.20 23.30
C ASN A 87 -3.13 13.58 23.16
N GLY A 88 -2.40 14.04 24.19
CA GLY A 88 -1.73 15.34 24.17
C GLY A 88 -0.65 15.50 23.09
N GLU A 89 -0.06 14.39 22.63
CA GLU A 89 0.99 14.37 21.62
C GLU A 89 0.47 14.00 20.22
N HIS A 90 -0.57 13.17 20.17
CA HIS A 90 -1.15 12.62 18.95
C HIS A 90 -2.56 13.15 18.73
N PRO A 91 -2.79 13.97 17.68
CA PRO A 91 -4.08 14.62 17.45
C PRO A 91 -5.14 13.72 16.78
N SER A 92 -4.80 12.47 16.47
CA SER A 92 -5.65 11.50 15.78
C SER A 92 -5.58 10.17 16.52
N ASP A 93 -6.66 9.38 16.47
CA ASP A 93 -6.69 7.99 16.93
C ASP A 93 -5.92 7.02 16.01
N HIS A 94 -5.59 7.49 14.80
CA HIS A 94 -4.74 6.79 13.85
C HIS A 94 -3.30 7.32 13.82
N LEU A 95 -2.35 6.40 13.68
CA LEU A 95 -0.95 6.69 13.44
C LEU A 95 -0.72 7.06 11.96
N PRO A 96 0.03 8.13 11.66
CA PRO A 96 0.38 8.47 10.29
C PRO A 96 1.34 7.44 9.68
N ILE A 97 0.88 6.75 8.64
CA ILE A 97 1.69 5.81 7.88
C ILE A 97 2.36 6.51 6.68
N ALA A 98 3.59 6.12 6.34
CA ALA A 98 4.30 6.65 5.19
C ALA A 98 5.25 5.62 4.58
N ALA A 99 5.43 5.69 3.27
CA ALA A 99 6.36 4.86 2.51
C ALA A 99 7.10 5.72 1.48
N THR A 100 8.37 5.40 1.24
CA THR A 100 9.19 6.04 0.23
C THR A 100 9.39 5.09 -0.94
N PHE A 101 9.08 5.57 -2.14
CA PHE A 101 9.24 4.80 -3.37
C PHE A 101 10.21 5.49 -4.32
N VAL A 102 10.96 4.69 -5.08
CA VAL A 102 11.58 5.13 -6.31
C VAL A 102 10.65 4.80 -7.47
N LEU A 103 10.36 5.83 -8.26
CA LEU A 103 9.67 5.68 -9.54
C LEU A 103 10.66 5.18 -10.59
N PRO A 104 10.25 4.25 -11.45
CA PRO A 104 11.10 3.81 -12.54
C PRO A 104 11.29 4.99 -13.50
N ASN A 105 12.54 5.20 -13.93
CA ASN A 105 12.93 6.36 -14.70
C ASN A 105 12.14 6.44 -16.01
N GLN A 106 11.25 7.43 -16.15
CA GLN A 106 10.34 7.52 -17.30
C GLN A 106 11.09 7.68 -18.64
N ALA A 107 12.27 8.33 -18.61
CA ALA A 107 13.13 8.48 -19.77
C ALA A 107 13.62 7.13 -20.33
N GLN A 108 14.01 6.19 -19.47
CA GLN A 108 14.44 4.85 -19.88
C GLN A 108 13.27 4.04 -20.46
N ARG A 109 12.05 4.23 -19.95
CA ARG A 109 10.84 3.58 -20.48
C ARG A 109 10.45 4.10 -21.85
N ILE A 110 10.53 5.42 -22.08
CA ILE A 110 10.28 6.04 -23.39
C ILE A 110 11.32 5.59 -24.41
N VAL A 111 12.60 5.59 -24.04
CA VAL A 111 13.70 5.14 -24.90
C VAL A 111 13.54 3.66 -25.24
N LYS A 112 13.27 2.79 -24.27
CA LYS A 112 13.04 1.35 -24.50
C LYS A 112 11.85 1.09 -25.42
N LYS A 113 10.68 1.72 -25.17
CA LYS A 113 9.51 1.60 -26.06
C LYS A 113 9.77 2.12 -27.48
N ARG A 114 10.60 3.17 -27.62
CA ARG A 114 11.00 3.69 -28.93
C ARG A 114 12.00 2.76 -29.63
N LEU A 115 12.93 2.16 -28.91
CA LEU A 115 13.89 1.19 -29.44
C LEU A 115 13.19 -0.11 -29.88
N GLU A 116 12.27 -0.63 -29.08
CA GLU A 116 11.46 -1.82 -29.40
C GLU A 116 10.56 -1.60 -30.63
N ARG A 117 10.00 -0.40 -30.81
CA ARG A 117 9.24 -0.03 -32.03
C ARG A 117 10.12 0.18 -33.27
N THR A 118 11.41 0.44 -33.12
CA THR A 118 12.30 0.81 -34.25
C THR A 118 13.29 -0.28 -34.63
N GLY A 119 13.42 -1.35 -33.84
CA GLY A 119 14.21 -2.54 -34.17
C GLY A 119 15.72 -2.32 -34.28
N LYS A 120 16.27 -1.19 -33.82
CA LYS A 120 17.71 -0.89 -33.94
C LYS A 120 18.39 -0.81 -32.58
N PHE A 121 19.10 -1.87 -32.21
CA PHE A 121 20.13 -1.83 -31.19
C PHE A 121 21.50 -1.85 -31.89
N VAL A 122 22.30 -0.80 -31.70
CA VAL A 122 23.75 -0.83 -31.98
C VAL A 122 24.42 -0.42 -30.67
N PRO A 123 25.07 -1.35 -29.94
CA PRO A 123 25.82 -0.97 -28.77
C PRO A 123 27.08 -0.22 -29.21
N ALA A 124 27.37 0.90 -28.56
CA ALA A 124 28.66 1.56 -28.68
C ALA A 124 29.74 0.68 -28.03
N MET A 125 30.84 0.47 -28.77
CA MET A 125 32.10 -0.08 -28.25
C MET A 125 32.76 0.89 -27.28
#